data_AF-A0A139R5B4-F1
#
_entry.id   AF-A0A139R5B4-F1
#
_cell.length_a   1.000
_cell.length_b   1.000
_cell.length_c   1.000
_cell.angle_alpha   90.00
_cell.angle_beta   90.00
_cell.angle_gamma   90.00
#
_symmetry.space_group_name_H-M   'P 1'
#
loop_
_entity.id
_entity.type
_entity.pdbx_description
1 polymer ?
#
loop_
_entity_poly.entity_id
_entity_poly.type
_entity_poly.pdbx_seq_one_letter_code
_entity_poly.pdbx_strand_id
1 'polypeptide(L)'
;MATEAVAPVATEEVAPVAETVAPVEETAVQEVPAQEAPVAEVAPSYNADMSVNGANTYPAGQCTWFVKNALPWVGNYWGNAADWANSATYAGRLVDTNPTVGSVAVMAPGVGGSGGYGHVAVVVAVNGDQITIEEGNYAGLSYNSRTLSKAGMMFVH
;
A
#
# COMPACT_ATOMS: atom_id res chain seq x y z
N MET A 1 -26.52 -62.66 -59.07
CA MET A 1 -25.05 -62.55 -58.90
C MET A 1 -24.79 -61.26 -58.14
N ALA A 2 -24.12 -61.35 -56.97
CA ALA A 2 -23.69 -60.28 -56.03
C ALA A 2 -24.82 -59.48 -55.32
N THR A 3 -25.08 -59.61 -53.99
CA THR A 3 -24.34 -59.06 -52.80
C THR A 3 -24.10 -57.56 -52.93
N GLU A 4 -24.40 -56.65 -51.99
CA GLU A 4 -24.62 -56.69 -50.54
C GLU A 4 -25.25 -55.35 -50.13
N ALA A 5 -26.01 -55.33 -49.03
CA ALA A 5 -26.68 -54.14 -48.48
C ALA A 5 -25.88 -53.58 -47.29
N VAL A 6 -25.74 -52.25 -47.16
CA VAL A 6 -25.47 -51.62 -45.86
C VAL A 6 -26.16 -50.25 -45.75
N ALA A 7 -26.85 -50.08 -44.63
CA ALA A 7 -27.75 -49.01 -44.19
C ALA A 7 -27.03 -47.71 -43.75
N PRO A 8 -27.77 -46.59 -43.53
CA PRO A 8 -27.19 -45.31 -43.08
C PRO A 8 -26.95 -45.27 -41.56
N VAL A 9 -25.84 -44.65 -41.14
CA VAL A 9 -25.49 -44.34 -39.73
C VAL A 9 -25.39 -42.81 -39.65
N ALA A 10 -26.40 -42.12 -39.12
CA ALA A 10 -26.65 -41.80 -37.71
C ALA A 10 -25.57 -40.85 -37.12
N THR A 11 -25.96 -39.59 -37.02
CA THR A 11 -25.35 -38.53 -36.20
C THR A 11 -25.41 -38.89 -34.72
N GLU A 12 -24.26 -38.86 -34.03
CA GLU A 12 -24.18 -38.96 -32.57
C GLU A 12 -23.84 -37.60 -31.96
N GLU A 13 -24.82 -37.07 -31.23
CA GLU A 13 -24.73 -36.04 -30.20
C GLU A 13 -24.11 -36.69 -28.96
N VAL A 14 -23.00 -36.14 -28.44
CA VAL A 14 -22.39 -36.63 -27.19
C VAL A 14 -22.65 -35.61 -26.08
N ALA A 15 -23.35 -36.10 -25.06
CA ALA A 15 -23.92 -35.42 -23.92
C ALA A 15 -22.91 -34.67 -23.01
N PRO A 16 -23.38 -33.72 -22.18
CA PRO A 16 -22.56 -33.05 -21.17
C PRO A 16 -22.35 -33.95 -19.96
N VAL A 17 -21.10 -34.13 -19.53
CA VAL A 17 -20.77 -34.72 -18.23
C VAL A 17 -20.77 -33.64 -17.15
N ALA A 18 -21.88 -33.60 -16.42
CA ALA A 18 -21.95 -33.02 -15.09
C ALA A 18 -21.41 -34.05 -14.08
N GLU A 19 -20.36 -33.68 -13.35
CA GLU A 19 -19.89 -34.44 -12.19
C GLU A 19 -20.43 -33.74 -10.93
N THR A 20 -21.43 -34.36 -10.33
CA THR A 20 -22.00 -33.98 -9.03
C THR A 20 -21.34 -34.80 -7.93
N VAL A 21 -20.70 -34.13 -6.97
CA VAL A 21 -20.47 -34.66 -5.62
C VAL A 21 -21.11 -33.69 -4.61
N ALA A 22 -22.10 -34.19 -3.89
CA ALA A 22 -22.69 -33.61 -2.69
C ALA A 22 -22.54 -34.65 -1.56
N PRO A 23 -22.88 -34.35 -0.29
CA PRO A 23 -22.50 -33.22 0.55
C PRO A 23 -21.68 -33.71 1.78
N VAL A 24 -21.00 -32.82 2.49
CA VAL A 24 -20.57 -33.08 3.88
C VAL A 24 -21.22 -32.03 4.77
N GLU A 25 -22.21 -32.45 5.56
CA GLU A 25 -22.79 -31.64 6.65
C GLU A 25 -22.52 -32.32 8.00
N GLU A 26 -22.54 -31.46 9.03
CA GLU A 26 -22.48 -31.71 10.48
C GLU A 26 -21.08 -32.03 11.06
N THR A 27 -20.58 -31.32 12.08
CA THR A 27 -21.25 -30.72 13.24
C THR A 27 -20.52 -29.46 13.75
N ALA A 28 -21.31 -28.56 14.31
CA ALA A 28 -20.96 -27.27 14.89
C ALA A 28 -19.78 -27.25 15.89
N VAL A 29 -19.02 -26.16 15.84
CA VAL A 29 -18.57 -25.46 17.06
C VAL A 29 -18.87 -23.98 16.86
N GLN A 30 -19.90 -23.49 17.55
CA GLN A 30 -20.10 -22.06 17.79
C GLN A 30 -19.47 -21.68 19.14
N GLU A 31 -19.16 -20.39 19.25
CA GLU A 31 -18.77 -19.59 20.43
C GLU A 31 -17.24 -19.53 20.66
N VAL A 32 -16.54 -18.39 20.70
CA VAL A 32 -16.84 -17.03 21.22
C VAL A 32 -15.98 -15.96 20.50
N PRO A 33 -16.37 -14.67 20.49
CA PRO A 33 -15.72 -13.66 19.66
C PRO A 33 -14.40 -13.19 20.28
N ALA A 34 -13.29 -13.40 19.57
CA ALA A 34 -12.07 -12.66 19.83
C ALA A 34 -12.06 -11.45 18.91
N GLN A 35 -12.66 -10.34 19.36
CA GLN A 35 -12.16 -9.03 18.96
C GLN A 35 -10.71 -8.97 19.43
N GLU A 36 -9.76 -9.26 18.54
CA GLU A 36 -8.43 -8.70 18.70
C GLU A 36 -8.59 -7.19 18.55
N ALA A 37 -8.71 -6.54 19.70
CA ALA A 37 -8.46 -5.12 19.83
C ALA A 37 -7.17 -4.82 19.04
N PRO A 38 -7.12 -3.77 18.21
CA PRO A 38 -5.90 -3.43 17.52
C PRO A 38 -4.81 -3.29 18.58
N VAL A 39 -3.76 -4.11 18.47
CA VAL A 39 -2.55 -3.92 19.25
C VAL A 39 -2.12 -2.51 18.90
N ALA A 40 -2.34 -1.59 19.83
CA ALA A 40 -1.85 -0.23 19.73
C ALA A 40 -0.34 -0.35 19.71
N GLU A 41 0.21 -0.52 18.52
CA GLU A 41 1.59 -0.19 18.23
C GLU A 41 1.74 1.22 18.75
N VAL A 42 2.56 1.37 19.79
CA VAL A 42 2.94 2.65 20.36
C VAL A 42 3.48 3.48 19.21
N ALA A 43 2.61 4.30 18.62
CA ALA A 43 3.00 5.24 17.60
C ALA A 43 4.20 5.99 18.18
N PRO A 44 5.38 5.96 17.53
CA PRO A 44 6.49 6.74 18.00
C PRO A 44 5.99 8.18 18.14
N SER A 45 6.00 8.71 19.36
CA SER A 45 5.75 10.12 19.58
C SER A 45 6.94 10.83 18.95
N TYR A 46 6.77 11.33 17.73
CA TYR A 46 7.71 12.23 17.07
C TYR A 46 7.63 13.59 17.79
N ASN A 47 8.05 13.61 19.06
CA ASN A 47 8.33 14.84 19.76
C ASN A 47 9.33 15.59 18.88
N ALA A 48 8.96 16.82 18.53
CA ALA A 48 9.61 17.70 17.58
C ALA A 48 11.00 18.17 18.03
N ASP A 49 11.90 17.24 18.34
CA ASP A 49 13.34 17.51 18.42
C ASP A 49 13.89 17.54 16.98
N MET A 50 13.51 18.58 16.24
CA MET A 50 13.82 18.80 14.83
C MET A 50 15.28 19.21 14.57
N SER A 51 16.26 18.66 15.31
CA SER A 51 17.65 19.05 15.13
C SER A 51 18.64 18.03 15.65
N VAL A 52 18.96 16.96 14.90
CA VAL A 52 20.32 16.39 15.00
C VAL A 52 20.86 15.78 13.69
N ASN A 53 21.91 16.43 13.18
CA ASN A 53 23.04 15.97 12.35
C ASN A 53 22.82 15.41 10.93
N GLY A 54 22.98 16.33 9.98
CA GLY A 54 22.96 16.14 8.53
C GLY A 54 22.06 17.21 7.94
N ALA A 55 22.49 18.47 7.96
CA ALA A 55 21.67 19.66 7.69
C ALA A 55 20.60 19.37 6.63
N ASN A 56 19.32 19.49 7.02
CA ASN A 56 18.20 19.17 6.15
C ASN A 56 18.29 20.04 4.89
N THR A 57 18.47 19.40 3.74
CA THR A 57 18.71 20.10 2.47
C THR A 57 17.42 20.56 1.80
N TYR A 58 16.28 20.13 2.31
CA TYR A 58 14.98 20.48 1.76
C TYR A 58 14.57 21.88 2.24
N PRO A 59 13.83 22.66 1.44
CA PRO A 59 13.37 23.97 1.86
C PRO A 59 12.43 23.88 3.07
N ALA A 60 12.68 24.70 4.09
CA ALA A 60 11.86 24.74 5.30
C ALA A 60 10.38 24.98 4.97
N GLY A 61 9.49 24.25 5.66
CA GLY A 61 8.06 24.32 5.42
C GLY A 61 7.60 23.61 4.15
N GLN A 62 8.37 22.65 3.61
CA GLN A 62 7.91 21.73 2.57
C GLN A 62 7.63 20.32 3.13
N CYS A 63 6.83 19.52 2.42
CA CYS A 63 6.56 18.13 2.79
C CYS A 63 7.84 17.30 2.93
N THR A 64 8.79 17.48 2.02
CA THR A 64 10.10 16.84 2.04
C THR A 64 10.93 17.23 3.27
N TRP A 65 10.89 18.50 3.65
CA TRP A 65 11.55 19.00 4.86
C TRP A 65 10.94 18.41 6.13
N PHE A 66 9.62 18.35 6.20
CA PHE A 66 8.90 17.75 7.32
C PHE A 66 9.31 16.28 7.50
N VAL A 67 9.22 15.48 6.43
CA VAL A 67 9.56 14.05 6.48
C VAL A 67 11.04 13.83 6.84
N LYS A 68 11.97 14.62 6.29
CA LYS A 68 13.40 14.51 6.62
C LYS A 68 13.68 14.83 8.10
N ASN A 69 12.94 15.75 8.71
CA ASN A 69 13.07 16.02 10.14
C ASN A 69 12.44 14.94 11.01
N ALA A 70 11.30 14.38 10.60
CA ALA A 70 10.62 13.31 11.33
C ALA A 70 11.39 11.98 11.25
N LEU A 71 11.99 11.69 10.10
CA LEU A 71 12.70 10.44 9.80
C LEU A 71 14.15 10.76 9.41
N PRO A 72 15.08 10.84 10.38
CA PRO A 72 16.45 11.28 10.13
C PRO A 72 17.23 10.34 9.18
N TRP A 73 16.78 9.09 9.01
CA TRP A 73 17.34 8.13 8.06
C TRP A 73 17.09 8.51 6.59
N VAL A 74 16.10 9.35 6.32
CA VAL A 74 15.79 9.83 4.96
C VAL A 74 17.00 10.57 4.40
N GLY A 75 17.38 10.28 3.17
CA GLY A 75 18.53 10.91 2.54
C GLY A 75 18.29 12.38 2.20
N ASN A 76 19.37 13.14 2.18
CA ASN A 76 19.38 14.47 1.58
C ASN A 76 19.46 14.36 0.04
N TYR A 77 19.04 15.42 -0.65
CA TYR A 77 19.11 15.53 -2.11
C TYR A 77 18.36 14.46 -2.93
N TRP A 78 17.25 13.90 -2.41
CA TRP A 78 16.40 12.97 -3.19
C TRP A 78 15.50 13.63 -4.22
N GLY A 79 15.55 14.97 -4.33
CA GLY A 79 14.74 15.74 -5.28
C GLY A 79 13.37 16.12 -4.74
N ASN A 80 12.41 16.28 -5.65
CA ASN A 80 11.02 16.55 -5.28
C ASN A 80 10.38 15.29 -4.72
N ALA A 81 9.21 15.45 -4.09
CA ALA A 81 8.50 14.34 -3.46
C ALA A 81 8.28 13.14 -4.41
N ALA A 82 7.91 13.38 -5.66
CA ALA A 82 7.73 12.32 -6.66
C ALA A 82 9.01 11.54 -7.01
N ASP A 83 10.19 12.15 -6.81
CA ASP A 83 11.48 11.54 -7.14
C ASP A 83 11.97 10.58 -6.03
N TRP A 84 11.39 10.67 -4.83
CA TRP A 84 11.92 10.01 -3.63
C TRP A 84 11.96 8.48 -3.74
N ALA A 85 10.96 7.85 -4.34
CA ALA A 85 10.97 6.40 -4.52
C ALA A 85 12.19 5.94 -5.35
N ASN A 86 12.47 6.65 -6.44
CA ASN A 86 13.61 6.36 -7.32
C ASN A 86 14.95 6.69 -6.63
N SER A 87 15.06 7.87 -6.04
CA SER A 87 16.26 8.30 -5.30
C SER A 87 16.58 7.40 -4.10
N ALA A 88 15.57 6.96 -3.36
CA ALA A 88 15.74 6.04 -2.25
C ALA A 88 16.21 4.66 -2.73
N THR A 89 15.69 4.18 -3.87
CA THR A 89 16.17 2.95 -4.51
C THR A 89 17.66 3.07 -4.87
N TYR A 90 18.10 4.17 -5.48
CA TYR A 90 19.52 4.42 -5.76
C TYR A 90 20.37 4.54 -4.49
N ALA A 91 19.79 5.01 -3.40
CA ALA A 91 20.42 5.04 -2.09
C ALA A 91 20.42 3.66 -1.37
N GLY A 92 19.93 2.59 -2.02
CA GLY A 92 19.91 1.24 -1.47
C GLY A 92 18.81 0.97 -0.45
N ARG A 93 17.76 1.81 -0.40
CA ARG A 93 16.59 1.61 0.46
C ARG A 93 15.62 0.64 -0.19
N LEU A 94 14.83 -0.05 0.63
CA LEU A 94 13.73 -0.88 0.15
C LEU A 94 12.58 0.06 -0.23
N VAL A 95 12.06 -0.11 -1.45
CA VAL A 95 10.92 0.65 -1.93
C VAL A 95 9.90 -0.33 -2.50
N ASP A 96 8.72 -0.37 -1.90
CA ASP A 96 7.66 -1.30 -2.27
C ASP A 96 6.27 -0.68 -2.11
N THR A 97 5.21 -1.49 -2.10
CA THR A 97 3.80 -1.05 -1.96
C THR A 97 3.18 -1.46 -0.62
N ASN A 98 4.03 -1.87 0.35
CA ASN A 98 3.62 -2.32 1.66
C ASN A 98 3.87 -1.23 2.70
N PRO A 99 2.83 -0.57 3.22
CA PRO A 99 3.02 0.43 4.26
C PRO A 99 3.42 -0.22 5.58
N THR A 100 4.37 0.40 6.26
CA THR A 100 4.71 0.11 7.66
C THR A 100 4.76 1.40 8.45
N VAL A 101 4.54 1.35 9.76
CA VAL A 101 4.72 2.53 10.62
C VAL A 101 6.18 2.97 10.56
N GLY A 102 6.41 4.27 10.36
CA GLY A 102 7.74 4.84 10.18
C GLY A 102 8.30 4.78 8.75
N SER A 103 7.58 4.18 7.80
CA SER A 103 7.90 4.31 6.38
C SER A 103 7.51 5.67 5.81
N VAL A 104 8.12 6.05 4.68
CA VAL A 104 7.73 7.24 3.92
C VAL A 104 6.73 6.85 2.84
N ALA A 105 5.52 7.40 2.90
CA ALA A 105 4.56 7.32 1.81
C ALA A 105 4.96 8.31 0.70
N VAL A 106 5.33 7.79 -0.46
CA VAL A 106 5.62 8.56 -1.67
C VAL A 106 4.38 8.53 -2.57
N MET A 107 3.79 9.70 -2.75
CA MET A 107 2.63 9.92 -3.60
C MET A 107 3.07 10.59 -4.91
N ALA A 108 2.95 9.86 -6.01
CA ALA A 108 3.12 10.40 -7.36
C ALA A 108 2.05 11.47 -7.65
N PRO A 109 2.27 12.41 -8.59
CA PRO A 109 1.32 13.46 -8.90
C PRO A 109 -0.10 12.93 -9.15
N GLY A 110 -1.09 13.51 -8.46
CA GLY A 110 -2.50 13.10 -8.53
C GLY A 110 -2.89 11.94 -7.60
N VAL A 111 -1.94 11.27 -6.94
CA VAL A 111 -2.21 10.24 -5.93
C VAL A 111 -2.38 10.89 -4.56
N GLY A 112 -3.38 10.46 -3.77
CA GLY A 112 -3.55 10.92 -2.39
C GLY A 112 -3.81 12.44 -2.23
N GLY A 113 -4.24 13.11 -3.29
CA GLY A 113 -4.40 14.58 -3.31
C GLY A 113 -3.09 15.34 -3.51
N SER A 114 -2.03 14.69 -3.98
CA SER A 114 -0.75 15.33 -4.29
C SER A 114 -0.82 16.25 -5.50
N GLY A 115 -0.05 17.34 -5.45
CA GLY A 115 0.13 18.26 -6.58
C GLY A 115 1.16 17.78 -7.61
N GLY A 116 1.51 18.65 -8.56
CA GLY A 116 2.40 18.32 -9.68
C GLY A 116 3.82 17.86 -9.31
N TYR A 117 4.30 18.22 -8.11
CA TYR A 117 5.62 17.79 -7.60
C TYR A 117 5.58 16.46 -6.82
N GLY A 118 4.40 15.83 -6.74
CA GLY A 118 4.13 14.72 -5.83
C GLY A 118 3.95 15.19 -4.39
N HIS A 119 3.83 14.23 -3.48
CA HIS A 119 3.78 14.48 -2.04
C HIS A 119 4.47 13.37 -1.27
N VAL A 120 5.04 13.70 -0.11
CA VAL A 120 5.63 12.72 0.81
C VAL A 120 5.12 12.95 2.21
N ALA A 121 4.88 11.86 2.92
CA ALA A 121 4.38 11.87 4.29
C ALA A 121 4.95 10.71 5.10
N VAL A 122 4.93 10.84 6.43
CA VAL A 122 5.30 9.78 7.35
C VAL A 122 4.08 8.91 7.62
N VAL A 123 4.20 7.60 7.49
CA VAL A 123 3.14 6.66 7.89
C VAL A 123 3.19 6.46 9.41
N VAL A 124 2.09 6.77 10.10
CA VAL A 124 2.00 6.64 11.56
C VAL A 124 1.04 5.55 12.02
N ALA A 125 0.16 5.07 11.15
CA ALA A 125 -0.65 3.87 11.40
C ALA A 125 -1.03 3.18 10.08
N VAL A 126 -1.22 1.87 10.13
CA VAL A 126 -1.65 1.04 8.99
C VAL A 126 -2.82 0.16 9.42
N ASN A 127 -3.94 0.25 8.70
CA ASN A 127 -5.16 -0.50 8.95
C ASN A 127 -5.68 -1.09 7.63
N GLY A 128 -5.12 -2.22 7.23
CA GLY A 128 -5.41 -2.84 5.93
C GLY A 128 -4.99 -1.94 4.77
N ASP A 129 -5.95 -1.55 3.92
CA ASP A 129 -5.70 -0.65 2.78
C ASP A 129 -5.68 0.84 3.17
N GLN A 130 -6.01 1.17 4.41
CA GLN A 130 -6.01 2.54 4.92
C GLN A 130 -4.73 2.80 5.71
N ILE A 131 -4.14 3.97 5.49
CA ILE A 131 -2.98 4.46 6.23
C ILE A 131 -3.31 5.79 6.87
N THR A 132 -2.81 6.03 8.07
CA THR A 132 -2.77 7.36 8.67
C THR A 132 -1.39 7.93 8.45
N ILE A 133 -1.34 9.14 7.90
CA ILE A 133 -0.11 9.84 7.59
C ILE A 133 0.00 11.15 8.40
N GLU A 134 1.23 11.57 8.63
CA GLU A 134 1.59 12.91 9.08
C GLU A 134 2.43 13.59 7.99
N GLU A 135 2.04 14.81 7.63
CA GLU A 135 2.62 15.52 6.50
C GLU A 135 2.75 17.02 6.79
N GLY A 136 3.72 17.66 6.12
CA GLY A 136 3.91 19.11 6.20
C GLY A 136 3.57 19.80 4.88
N ASN A 137 3.11 21.03 4.97
CA ASN A 137 2.75 21.88 3.82
C ASN A 137 1.67 21.26 2.90
N TYR A 138 0.69 20.61 3.50
CA TYR A 138 -0.51 20.16 2.80
C TYR A 138 -1.64 21.18 3.02
N ALA A 139 -2.26 21.64 1.93
CA ALA A 139 -3.32 22.66 1.96
C ALA A 139 -2.95 23.96 2.71
N GLY A 140 -1.66 24.33 2.74
CA GLY A 140 -1.17 25.54 3.43
C GLY A 140 -0.93 25.37 4.94
N LEU A 141 -1.11 24.18 5.48
CA LEU A 141 -0.84 23.86 6.89
C LEU A 141 0.61 23.40 7.06
N SER A 142 1.29 23.90 8.09
CA SER A 142 2.66 23.45 8.44
C SER A 142 2.69 21.98 8.91
N TYR A 143 1.57 21.50 9.43
CA TYR A 143 1.36 20.12 9.86
C TYR A 143 -0.08 19.72 9.55
N ASN A 144 -0.26 18.53 9.00
CA ASN A 144 -1.55 17.90 8.77
C ASN A 144 -1.46 16.40 9.08
N SER A 145 -2.56 15.84 9.58
CA SER A 145 -2.73 14.39 9.73
C SER A 145 -4.05 13.97 9.13
N ARG A 146 -4.03 12.89 8.35
CA ARG A 146 -5.22 12.34 7.71
C ARG A 146 -5.08 10.86 7.42
N THR A 147 -6.21 10.20 7.27
CA THR A 147 -6.29 8.81 6.83
C THR A 147 -6.75 8.75 5.37
N LEU A 148 -6.07 7.94 4.57
CA LEU A 148 -6.37 7.75 3.16
C LEU A 148 -6.00 6.32 2.70
N SER A 149 -6.44 5.95 1.51
CA SER A 149 -6.09 4.65 0.92
C SER A 149 -4.63 4.64 0.44
N LYS A 150 -3.93 3.53 0.67
CA LYS A 150 -2.55 3.30 0.19
C LYS A 150 -2.45 3.11 -1.34
N ALA A 151 -3.58 3.04 -2.04
CA ALA A 151 -3.62 2.76 -3.47
C ALA A 151 -2.77 3.78 -4.27
N GLY A 152 -1.92 3.26 -5.16
CA GLY A 152 -1.07 4.07 -6.03
C GLY A 152 0.15 4.71 -5.35
N MET A 153 0.41 4.42 -4.07
CA MET A 153 1.58 4.92 -3.35
C MET A 153 2.72 3.91 -3.35
N MET A 154 3.93 4.43 -3.25
CA MET A 154 5.14 3.66 -2.94
C MET A 154 5.56 3.97 -1.49
N PHE A 155 6.15 3.00 -0.81
CA PHE A 155 6.64 3.14 0.57
C PHE A 155 8.14 2.91 0.60
N VAL A 156 8.86 3.84 1.21
CA VAL A 156 10.31 3.74 1.43
C VAL A 156 10.56 3.29 2.87
N HIS A 157 11.39 2.25 3.03
CA HIS A 157 11.75 1.62 4.31
C HIS A 157 13.23 1.64 4.58
#